data_AF-Q5C4N3-F1
#
_entry.id   AF-Q5C4N3-F1
#
_cell.length_a   1.000
_cell.length_b   1.000
_cell.length_c   1.000
_cell.angle_alpha   90.00
_cell.angle_beta   90.00
_cell.angle_gamma   90.00
#
_symmetry.space_group_name_H-M   'P 1'
#
loop_
_entity.id
_entity.type
_entity.pdbx_description
1 polymer ?
#
loop_
_entity_poly.entity_id
_entity_poly.type
_entity_poly.pdbx_seq_one_letter_code
_entity_poly.pdbx_strand_id
1 'polypeptide(L)'
;GLLVQALPVSDFDLNDPPSYEKALTSPDEYLKFVRYQALSFPSVLCRYPPTGMVDQVTTSQVDCSKSNDQVGQKNDEIIPTKIPRRLQENQVIHFHRVVDEYKCLKTLVLRNSDDITKTDIPITKITLLEQAPSLTWIAQRSRSEIITLIGLAASVCTKKHWNSKLSVWIFSLLVALEPPFHPDLCYDLRTIAKRCQKLRRNFERLSLLTTTSNGVNIAVLL
;
A
#
# COMPACT_ATOMS: atom_id res chain seq x y z
N GLY A 1 -7.40 -30.19 -8.17
CA GLY A 1 -8.70 -29.86 -7.55
C GLY A 1 -8.56 -29.96 -6.05
N LEU A 2 -9.30 -29.16 -5.27
CA LEU A 2 -9.24 -29.19 -3.79
C LEU A 2 -9.66 -30.54 -3.20
N LEU A 3 -10.43 -31.35 -3.94
CA LEU A 3 -10.72 -32.74 -3.63
C LEU A 3 -10.30 -33.61 -4.81
N VAL A 4 -9.56 -34.68 -4.52
CA VAL A 4 -9.11 -35.67 -5.50
C VAL A 4 -9.83 -36.99 -5.21
N GLN A 5 -10.32 -37.66 -6.25
CA GLN A 5 -10.98 -38.96 -6.12
C GLN A 5 -9.97 -40.00 -5.62
N ALA A 6 -10.20 -40.51 -4.40
CA ALA A 6 -9.32 -41.49 -3.76
C ALA A 6 -9.61 -42.94 -4.17
N LEU A 7 -10.84 -43.24 -4.61
CA LEU A 7 -11.28 -44.59 -4.98
C LEU A 7 -11.71 -44.60 -6.45
N PRO A 8 -11.27 -45.58 -7.27
CA PRO A 8 -11.81 -45.76 -8.62
C PRO A 8 -13.28 -46.15 -8.51
N VAL A 9 -14.12 -45.59 -9.37
CA VAL A 9 -15.55 -45.92 -9.45
C VAL A 9 -15.91 -45.93 -10.92
N SER A 10 -16.53 -47.02 -11.38
CA SER A 10 -17.03 -47.12 -12.74
C SER A 10 -18.21 -46.16 -12.98
N ASP A 11 -18.30 -45.62 -14.19
CA ASP A 11 -19.46 -44.82 -14.59
C ASP A 11 -20.73 -45.67 -14.62
N PHE A 12 -21.88 -45.03 -14.39
CA PHE A 12 -23.20 -45.67 -14.42
C PHE A 12 -24.08 -45.01 -15.49
N ASP A 13 -24.97 -45.80 -16.10
CA ASP A 13 -25.92 -45.31 -17.08
C ASP A 13 -27.07 -44.57 -16.36
N LEU A 14 -27.42 -43.39 -16.85
CA LEU A 14 -28.57 -42.62 -16.35
C LEU A 14 -29.91 -43.29 -16.69
N ASN A 15 -29.93 -44.20 -17.67
CA ASN A 15 -31.13 -44.94 -18.08
C ASN A 15 -31.37 -46.23 -17.25
N ASP A 16 -30.36 -46.74 -16.54
CA ASP A 16 -30.48 -47.83 -15.55
C ASP A 16 -29.85 -47.37 -14.23
N PRO A 17 -30.57 -46.55 -13.43
CA PRO A 17 -30.00 -45.94 -12.24
C PRO A 17 -29.60 -47.01 -11.20
N PRO A 18 -28.47 -46.82 -10.48
CA PRO A 18 -28.08 -47.70 -9.40
C PRO A 18 -29.18 -47.82 -8.33
N SER A 19 -29.56 -49.05 -7.98
CA SER A 19 -30.60 -49.31 -6.98
C SER A 19 -29.99 -49.65 -5.62
N TYR A 20 -30.74 -49.39 -4.56
CA TYR A 20 -30.33 -49.73 -3.19
C TYR A 20 -30.04 -51.22 -3.02
N GLU A 21 -30.84 -52.08 -3.67
CA GLU A 21 -30.66 -53.54 -3.61
C GLU A 21 -29.35 -53.98 -4.27
N LYS A 22 -28.98 -53.38 -5.41
CA LYS A 22 -27.70 -53.61 -6.10
C LYS A 22 -26.51 -53.06 -5.28
N ALA A 23 -26.69 -51.95 -4.57
CA ALA A 23 -25.65 -51.34 -3.74
C ALA A 23 -25.16 -52.26 -2.60
N LEU A 24 -25.97 -53.24 -2.18
CA LEU A 24 -25.58 -54.22 -1.15
C LEU A 24 -24.76 -55.40 -1.70
N THR A 25 -24.61 -55.49 -3.02
CA THR A 25 -23.96 -56.64 -3.67
C THR A 25 -22.44 -56.46 -3.82
N SER A 26 -21.95 -55.23 -3.94
CA SER A 26 -20.51 -54.96 -4.06
C SER A 26 -20.12 -53.52 -3.68
N PRO A 27 -18.85 -53.28 -3.32
CA PRO A 27 -18.36 -51.92 -3.05
C PRO A 27 -18.45 -50.96 -4.23
N ASP A 28 -18.29 -51.45 -5.47
CA ASP A 28 -18.40 -50.62 -6.67
C ASP A 28 -19.84 -50.17 -6.91
N GLU A 29 -20.81 -51.09 -6.76
CA GLU A 29 -22.23 -50.76 -6.83
C GLU A 29 -22.66 -49.79 -5.72
N TYR A 30 -22.09 -49.92 -4.53
CA TYR A 30 -22.29 -48.95 -3.45
C TYR A 30 -21.77 -47.56 -3.82
N LEU A 31 -20.55 -47.46 -4.39
CA LEU A 31 -19.99 -46.17 -4.79
C LEU A 31 -20.76 -45.52 -5.95
N LYS A 32 -21.25 -46.30 -6.91
CA LYS A 32 -22.17 -45.82 -7.95
C LYS A 32 -23.47 -45.28 -7.34
N PHE A 33 -24.06 -46.01 -6.40
CA PHE A 33 -25.27 -45.59 -5.69
C PHE A 33 -25.06 -44.29 -4.90
N VAL A 34 -23.97 -44.18 -4.14
CA VAL A 34 -23.64 -42.95 -3.39
C VAL A 34 -23.42 -41.77 -4.33
N ARG A 35 -22.75 -41.96 -5.48
CA ARG A 35 -22.60 -40.91 -6.49
C ARG A 35 -23.94 -40.48 -7.08
N TYR A 36 -24.77 -41.45 -7.45
CA TYR A 36 -26.12 -41.19 -7.97
C TYR A 36 -26.98 -40.44 -6.94
N GLN A 37 -26.92 -40.83 -5.67
CA GLN A 37 -27.62 -40.15 -4.59
C GLN A 37 -27.05 -38.75 -4.33
N ALA A 38 -25.73 -38.58 -4.39
CA ALA A 38 -25.06 -37.29 -4.25
C ALA A 38 -25.54 -36.26 -5.28
N LEU A 39 -25.81 -36.70 -6.52
CA LEU A 39 -26.37 -35.85 -7.58
C LEU A 39 -27.78 -35.34 -7.26
N SER A 40 -28.51 -36.02 -6.38
CA SER A 40 -29.85 -35.60 -5.95
C SER A 40 -29.81 -34.50 -4.89
N PHE A 41 -28.66 -34.25 -4.27
CA PHE A 41 -28.49 -33.17 -3.31
C PHE A 41 -28.00 -31.88 -3.99
N PRO A 42 -28.45 -30.70 -3.54
CA PRO A 42 -27.91 -29.45 -4.04
C PRO A 42 -26.43 -29.31 -3.69
N SER A 43 -25.60 -28.87 -4.65
CA SER A 43 -24.16 -28.70 -4.47
C SER A 43 -23.78 -27.71 -3.36
N VAL A 44 -24.69 -26.78 -3.04
CA VAL A 44 -24.55 -25.80 -1.98
C VAL A 44 -25.86 -25.72 -1.21
N LEU A 45 -25.79 -25.91 0.10
CA LEU A 45 -26.89 -25.67 1.03
C LEU A 45 -26.60 -24.40 1.83
N CYS A 46 -27.40 -23.36 1.61
CA CYS A 46 -27.37 -22.16 2.43
C CYS A 46 -28.38 -22.31 3.57
N ARG A 47 -27.89 -22.36 4.81
CA ARG A 47 -28.74 -22.31 6.00
C ARG A 47 -28.68 -20.91 6.59
N TYR A 48 -29.81 -20.21 6.59
CA TYR A 48 -29.92 -18.96 7.32
C TYR A 48 -29.90 -19.26 8.83
N PRO A 49 -29.13 -18.51 9.63
CA PRO A 49 -29.16 -18.68 11.08
C PRO A 49 -30.59 -18.44 11.59
N PRO A 50 -31.06 -19.22 12.58
CA PRO A 50 -32.35 -18.95 13.20
C PRO A 50 -32.35 -17.53 13.76
N THR A 51 -33.47 -16.81 13.58
CA THR A 51 -33.69 -15.38 13.88
C THR A 51 -33.57 -14.99 15.36
N GLY A 52 -32.84 -15.74 16.18
CA GLY A 52 -32.64 -15.51 17.61
C GLY A 52 -31.18 -15.51 18.07
N MET A 53 -30.21 -15.74 17.18
CA MET A 53 -28.81 -15.48 17.53
C MET A 53 -28.51 -14.00 17.31
N VAL A 54 -28.66 -13.24 18.39
CA VAL A 54 -28.02 -11.93 18.56
C VAL A 54 -26.58 -12.03 18.07
N ASP A 55 -26.18 -11.11 17.19
CA ASP A 55 -24.81 -10.96 16.72
C ASP A 55 -23.86 -10.93 17.92
N GLN A 56 -23.30 -12.10 18.28
CA GLN A 56 -22.09 -12.14 19.06
C GLN A 56 -21.02 -11.60 18.14
N VAL A 57 -20.81 -10.28 18.23
CA VAL A 57 -19.65 -9.59 17.69
C VAL A 57 -18.43 -10.27 18.28
N THR A 58 -17.87 -11.23 17.55
CA THR A 58 -16.61 -11.87 17.90
C THR A 58 -15.55 -10.79 17.83
N THR A 59 -15.17 -10.33 19.02
CA THR A 59 -14.11 -9.36 19.25
C THR A 59 -12.79 -10.10 19.08
N SER A 60 -12.36 -10.37 17.85
CA SER A 60 -11.04 -10.94 17.59
C SER A 60 -10.60 -10.77 16.15
N GLN A 61 -10.56 -9.54 15.69
CA GLN A 61 -9.42 -9.05 14.91
C GLN A 61 -9.36 -7.55 15.19
N VAL A 62 -8.28 -7.09 15.81
CA VAL A 62 -7.89 -5.69 15.67
C VAL A 62 -7.53 -5.54 14.20
N ASP A 63 -8.56 -5.35 13.38
CA ASP A 63 -8.43 -4.74 12.09
C ASP A 63 -7.83 -3.37 12.34
N CYS A 64 -6.51 -3.30 12.31
CA CYS A 64 -5.79 -2.11 11.90
C CYS A 64 -6.07 -1.84 10.39
N SER A 65 -7.34 -1.93 9.99
CA SER A 65 -7.90 -1.17 8.89
C SER A 65 -7.74 0.30 9.30
N LYS A 66 -6.56 0.86 9.02
CA LYS A 66 -6.31 2.29 9.07
C LYS A 66 -7.36 2.91 8.15
N SER A 67 -8.49 3.34 8.71
CA SER A 67 -9.56 3.99 7.98
C SER A 67 -8.94 5.13 7.18
N ASN A 68 -9.16 5.10 5.86
CA ASN A 68 -8.93 6.26 5.02
C ASN A 68 -10.09 7.24 5.10
N ASP A 69 -11.18 6.90 5.78
CA ASP A 69 -12.34 7.76 5.96
C ASP A 69 -12.80 7.70 7.42
N GLN A 70 -12.22 8.57 8.25
CA GLN A 70 -12.94 9.34 9.25
C GLN A 70 -11.94 10.27 9.94
N VAL A 71 -12.00 11.52 9.50
CA VAL A 71 -11.60 12.67 10.29
C VAL A 71 -12.40 12.60 11.59
N GLY A 72 -11.77 12.16 12.67
CA GLY A 72 -12.33 12.35 14.01
C GLY A 72 -12.53 13.85 14.22
N GLN A 73 -13.78 14.29 14.14
CA GLN A 73 -14.23 15.58 14.63
C GLN A 73 -14.00 15.60 16.15
N LYS A 74 -12.82 16.07 16.56
CA LYS A 74 -12.72 16.89 17.76
C LYS A 74 -12.69 18.34 17.29
N ASN A 75 -13.47 19.16 17.97
CA ASN A 75 -13.85 20.55 17.66
C ASN A 75 -12.67 21.53 17.55
N ASP A 76 -11.76 21.30 16.62
CA ASP A 76 -10.83 22.31 16.12
C ASP A 76 -11.25 22.60 14.69
N GLU A 77 -11.72 23.82 14.46
CA GLU A 77 -12.04 24.44 13.16
C GLU A 77 -11.17 23.85 12.03
N ILE A 78 -11.75 22.90 11.28
CA ILE A 78 -11.09 22.26 10.16
C ILE A 78 -11.17 23.27 9.03
N ILE A 79 -10.07 23.96 8.73
CA ILE A 79 -9.88 24.60 7.44
C ILE A 79 -9.22 23.55 6.54
N PRO A 80 -9.94 22.84 5.65
CA PRO A 80 -9.29 22.06 4.64
C PRO A 80 -9.03 23.00 3.46
N THR A 81 -7.81 23.51 3.31
CA THR A 81 -7.35 23.96 1.99
C THR A 81 -7.24 22.73 1.09
N LYS A 82 -8.38 22.21 0.60
CA LYS A 82 -8.40 21.17 -0.42
C LYS A 82 -7.61 21.70 -1.60
N ILE A 83 -6.44 21.12 -1.86
CA ILE A 83 -5.64 21.46 -3.04
C ILE A 83 -6.52 21.24 -4.26
N PRO A 84 -6.71 22.23 -5.15
CA PRO A 84 -7.56 22.09 -6.32
C PRO A 84 -7.17 20.87 -7.14
N ARG A 85 -8.15 20.08 -7.61
CA ARG A 85 -7.89 18.84 -8.37
C ARG A 85 -6.97 19.08 -9.58
N ARG A 86 -7.21 20.15 -10.34
CA ARG A 86 -6.36 20.55 -11.48
C ARG A 86 -4.90 20.75 -11.10
N LEU A 87 -4.62 21.32 -9.93
CA LEU A 87 -3.24 21.50 -9.47
C LEU A 87 -2.60 20.14 -9.13
N GLN A 88 -3.35 19.23 -8.51
CA GLN A 88 -2.86 17.88 -8.22
C GLN A 88 -2.54 17.10 -9.51
N GLU A 89 -3.43 17.16 -10.50
CA GLU A 89 -3.24 16.53 -11.82
C GLU A 89 -1.97 17.07 -12.51
N ASN A 90 -1.78 18.40 -12.51
CA ASN A 90 -0.59 19.03 -13.07
C ASN A 90 0.71 18.57 -12.36
N GLN A 91 0.68 18.42 -11.03
CA GLN A 91 1.83 17.93 -10.27
C GLN A 91 2.15 16.47 -10.58
N VAL A 92 1.14 15.63 -10.81
CA VAL A 92 1.34 14.23 -11.22
C VAL A 92 1.95 14.15 -12.63
N ILE A 93 1.45 14.95 -13.57
CA ILE A 93 2.03 15.01 -14.93
C ILE A 93 3.49 15.47 -14.88
N HIS A 94 3.77 16.52 -14.11
CA HIS A 94 5.13 17.02 -13.91
C HIS A 94 6.03 15.94 -13.28
N PHE A 95 5.53 15.22 -12.26
CA PHE A 95 6.26 14.14 -11.62
C PHE A 95 6.63 13.03 -12.61
N HIS A 96 5.70 12.59 -13.46
CA HIS A 96 5.99 11.59 -14.49
C HIS A 96 7.06 12.05 -15.47
N ARG A 97 7.00 13.31 -15.91
CA ARG A 97 8.05 13.89 -16.78
C ARG A 97 9.43 13.82 -16.10
N VAL A 98 9.51 14.25 -14.84
CA VAL A 98 10.77 14.22 -14.08
C VAL A 98 11.30 12.80 -13.89
N VAL A 99 10.41 11.82 -13.66
CA VAL A 99 10.79 10.40 -13.59
C VAL A 99 11.40 9.91 -14.90
N ASP A 100 10.84 10.29 -16.03
CA ASP A 100 11.37 9.88 -17.33
C ASP A 100 12.69 10.58 -17.68
N GLU A 101 12.82 11.87 -17.36
CA GLU A 101 14.09 12.60 -17.45
C GLU A 101 15.17 11.97 -16.55
N TYR A 102 14.81 11.63 -15.32
CA TYR A 102 15.71 10.95 -14.38
C TYR A 102 16.19 9.60 -14.92
N LYS A 103 15.31 8.77 -15.51
CA LYS A 103 15.72 7.51 -16.12
C LYS A 103 16.77 7.72 -17.21
N CYS A 104 16.57 8.73 -18.07
CA CYS A 104 17.54 9.09 -19.10
C CYS A 104 18.88 9.50 -18.48
N LEU A 105 18.84 10.44 -17.52
CA LEU A 105 20.04 10.94 -16.84
C LEU A 105 20.77 9.85 -16.05
N LYS A 106 20.05 8.93 -15.40
CA LYS A 106 20.62 7.79 -14.67
C LYS A 106 21.49 6.94 -15.59
N THR A 107 21.04 6.65 -16.81
CA THR A 107 21.85 5.90 -17.78
C THR A 107 23.13 6.64 -18.20
N LEU A 108 23.06 7.95 -18.37
CA LEU A 108 24.22 8.79 -18.68
C LEU A 108 25.23 8.81 -17.53
N VAL A 109 24.75 8.98 -16.30
CA VAL A 109 25.59 8.98 -15.10
C VAL A 109 26.29 7.64 -14.91
N LEU A 110 25.55 6.53 -15.06
CA LEU A 110 26.11 5.19 -14.91
C LEU A 110 27.22 4.94 -15.93
N ARG A 111 27.01 5.33 -17.20
CA ARG A 111 28.03 5.23 -18.28
C ARG A 111 29.30 6.03 -17.99
N ASN A 112 29.18 7.18 -17.33
CA ASN A 112 30.32 8.05 -17.00
C ASN A 112 30.99 7.68 -15.67
N SER A 113 30.40 6.78 -14.87
CA SER A 113 30.87 6.49 -13.51
C SER A 113 31.85 5.34 -13.41
N ASP A 114 32.11 4.61 -14.50
CA ASP A 114 33.09 3.50 -14.52
C ASP A 114 34.52 3.97 -14.15
N ASP A 115 34.79 5.29 -14.12
CA ASP A 115 36.07 5.91 -13.77
C ASP A 115 36.11 6.57 -12.38
N ILE A 116 34.99 6.66 -11.64
CA ILE A 116 34.91 7.43 -10.39
C ILE A 116 34.69 6.51 -9.20
N THR A 117 35.68 6.48 -8.30
CA THR A 117 35.62 5.82 -7.00
C THR A 117 34.25 5.99 -6.33
N LYS A 118 33.59 4.86 -6.03
CA LYS A 118 32.34 4.83 -5.25
C LYS A 118 32.61 5.53 -3.92
N THR A 119 32.12 6.76 -3.79
CA THR A 119 32.14 7.46 -2.51
C THR A 119 31.04 6.82 -1.68
N ASP A 120 31.43 5.84 -0.85
CA ASP A 120 30.56 5.21 0.15
C ASP A 120 30.31 6.20 1.29
N ILE A 121 29.50 7.23 1.01
CA ILE A 121 28.97 8.09 2.04
C ILE A 121 27.97 7.25 2.84
N PRO A 122 28.18 7.06 4.16
CA PRO A 122 27.28 6.25 4.96
C PRO A 122 25.88 6.87 4.97
N ILE A 123 24.87 6.04 4.71
CA ILE A 123 23.47 6.43 4.79
C ILE A 123 23.13 6.67 6.27
N THR A 124 23.00 7.93 6.69
CA THR A 124 22.68 8.30 8.07
C THR A 124 21.54 9.32 8.13
N LYS A 125 20.94 9.46 9.31
CA LYS A 125 19.96 10.52 9.56
C LYS A 125 20.56 11.92 9.38
N ILE A 126 21.86 12.06 9.63
CA ILE A 126 22.58 13.33 9.57
C ILE A 126 22.72 13.77 8.10
N THR A 127 23.10 12.86 7.20
CA THR A 127 23.22 13.19 5.77
C THR A 127 21.90 13.64 5.16
N LEU A 128 20.78 13.02 5.55
CA LEU A 128 19.44 13.38 5.08
C LEU A 128 18.98 14.76 5.57
N LEU A 129 19.47 15.22 6.71
CA LEU A 129 19.08 16.50 7.32
C LEU A 129 20.02 17.65 6.92
N GLU A 130 21.30 17.36 6.68
CA GLU A 130 22.33 18.39 6.50
C GLU A 130 22.75 18.60 5.05
N GLN A 131 22.66 17.57 4.19
CA GLN A 131 23.10 17.67 2.79
C GLN A 131 21.90 17.59 1.84
N ALA A 132 22.05 18.14 0.63
CA ALA A 132 21.05 17.96 -0.43
C ALA A 132 21.41 16.73 -1.28
N PRO A 133 20.42 15.98 -1.79
CA PRO A 133 20.70 14.85 -2.67
C PRO A 133 21.33 15.33 -3.98
N SER A 134 22.43 14.72 -4.39
CA SER A 134 22.96 14.89 -5.75
C SER A 134 22.44 13.80 -6.68
N LEU A 135 22.22 14.17 -7.94
CA LEU A 135 21.76 13.24 -8.98
C LEU A 135 22.73 12.06 -9.15
N THR A 136 24.03 12.35 -9.18
CA THR A 136 25.08 11.34 -9.35
C THR A 136 25.07 10.34 -8.22
N TRP A 137 24.94 10.82 -6.98
CA TRP A 137 24.90 9.97 -5.80
C TRP A 137 23.67 9.06 -5.79
N ILE A 138 22.47 9.61 -6.07
CA ILE A 138 21.24 8.81 -6.11
C ILE A 138 21.24 7.80 -7.27
N ALA A 139 21.71 8.20 -8.45
CA ALA A 139 21.73 7.34 -9.64
C ALA A 139 22.60 6.09 -9.47
N GLN A 140 23.64 6.17 -8.63
CA GLN A 140 24.53 5.05 -8.31
C GLN A 140 23.98 4.11 -7.22
N ARG A 141 22.89 4.47 -6.53
CA ARG A 141 22.33 3.63 -5.48
C ARG A 141 21.51 2.48 -6.07
N SER A 142 21.64 1.33 -5.43
CA SER A 142 20.79 0.18 -5.69
C SER A 142 19.36 0.42 -5.18
N ARG A 143 18.43 -0.39 -5.69
CA ARG A 143 17.03 -0.34 -5.29
C ARG A 143 16.82 -0.56 -3.78
N SER A 144 17.56 -1.50 -3.19
CA SER A 144 17.47 -1.79 -1.75
C SER A 144 17.93 -0.59 -0.91
N GLU A 145 18.99 0.10 -1.31
CA GLU A 145 19.46 1.32 -0.65
C GLU A 145 18.44 2.46 -0.75
N ILE A 146 17.76 2.62 -1.89
CA ILE A 146 16.69 3.62 -2.03
C ILE A 146 15.53 3.30 -1.09
N ILE A 147 15.15 2.03 -0.96
CA ILE A 147 14.08 1.60 -0.04
C ILE A 147 14.47 1.86 1.41
N THR A 148 15.70 1.54 1.83
CA THR A 148 16.16 1.81 3.19
C THR A 148 16.23 3.31 3.48
N LEU A 149 16.64 4.12 2.49
CA LEU A 149 16.60 5.58 2.57
C LEU A 149 15.18 6.13 2.74
N ILE A 150 14.19 5.54 2.10
CA ILE A 150 12.78 5.92 2.27
C ILE A 150 12.27 5.57 3.66
N GLY A 151 12.60 4.38 4.19
CA GLY A 151 12.29 4.02 5.57
C GLY A 151 12.95 4.97 6.58
N LEU A 152 14.20 5.38 6.31
CA LEU A 152 14.91 6.35 7.13
C LEU A 152 14.28 7.75 7.03
N ALA A 153 13.91 8.20 5.83
CA ALA A 153 13.17 9.44 5.59
C ALA A 153 11.82 9.43 6.31
N ALA A 154 11.11 8.30 6.28
CA ALA A 154 9.88 8.10 7.03
C ALA A 154 10.11 8.29 8.53
N SER A 155 11.22 7.76 9.07
CA SER A 155 11.56 7.89 10.50
C SER A 155 11.83 9.35 10.93
N VAL A 156 12.52 10.14 10.10
CA VAL A 156 12.91 11.53 10.41
C VAL A 156 11.84 12.56 10.03
N CYS A 157 10.87 12.21 9.19
CA CYS A 157 9.75 13.08 8.78
C CYS A 157 8.85 13.42 9.98
N THR A 158 9.27 14.39 10.80
CA THR A 158 8.62 14.80 12.03
C THR A 158 8.71 16.32 12.18
N LYS A 159 7.88 16.92 13.04
CA LYS A 159 7.84 18.40 13.20
C LYS A 159 9.19 18.99 13.60
N LYS A 160 9.97 18.27 14.40
CA LYS A 160 11.27 18.72 14.91
C LYS A 160 12.37 18.73 13.84
N HIS A 161 12.26 17.86 12.83
CA HIS A 161 13.32 17.61 11.86
C HIS A 161 12.91 17.99 10.43
N TRP A 162 11.71 18.52 10.23
CA TRP A 162 11.27 18.98 8.92
C TRP A 162 12.11 20.19 8.48
N ASN A 163 12.76 20.07 7.34
CA ASN A 163 13.51 21.15 6.70
C ASN A 163 13.38 21.04 5.16
N SER A 164 13.82 22.08 4.44
CA SER A 164 13.76 22.11 2.98
C SER A 164 14.55 20.97 2.33
N LYS A 165 15.72 20.62 2.88
CA LYS A 165 16.58 19.55 2.37
C LYS A 165 15.89 18.19 2.42
N LEU A 166 15.18 17.88 3.51
CA LEU A 166 14.41 16.66 3.69
C LEU A 166 13.29 16.55 2.63
N SER A 167 12.65 17.67 2.27
CA SER A 167 11.63 17.67 1.23
C SER A 167 12.21 17.34 -0.15
N VAL A 168 13.41 17.84 -0.46
CA VAL A 168 14.15 17.51 -1.68
C VAL A 168 14.55 16.04 -1.66
N TRP A 169 15.06 15.52 -0.53
CA TRP A 169 15.37 14.10 -0.37
C TRP A 169 14.18 13.20 -0.63
N ILE A 170 13.03 13.48 -0.01
CA ILE A 170 11.82 12.69 -0.23
C ILE A 170 11.44 12.70 -1.70
N PHE A 171 11.44 13.87 -2.34
CA PHE A 171 11.11 13.99 -3.77
C PHE A 171 12.10 13.22 -4.66
N SER A 172 13.41 13.40 -4.45
CA SER A 172 14.44 12.71 -5.24
C SER A 172 14.39 11.19 -5.05
N LEU A 173 14.13 10.71 -3.84
CA LEU A 173 13.94 9.27 -3.58
C LEU A 173 12.69 8.73 -4.28
N LEU A 174 11.58 9.48 -4.28
CA LEU A 174 10.36 9.11 -4.99
C LEU A 174 10.58 9.03 -6.51
N VAL A 175 11.34 9.97 -7.07
CA VAL A 175 11.71 9.96 -8.49
C VAL A 175 12.58 8.76 -8.84
N ALA A 176 13.48 8.37 -7.93
CA ALA A 176 14.38 7.23 -8.12
C ALA A 176 13.73 5.85 -7.88
N LEU A 177 12.48 5.80 -7.41
CA LEU A 177 11.76 4.56 -7.17
C LEU A 177 11.32 3.90 -8.47
N GLU A 178 11.77 2.67 -8.69
CA GLU A 178 11.35 1.84 -9.82
C GLU A 178 10.19 0.91 -9.42
N PRO A 179 9.06 0.90 -10.17
CA PRO A 179 7.98 -0.07 -9.97
C PRO A 179 8.40 -1.49 -10.41
N PRO A 180 7.70 -2.58 -9.99
CA PRO A 180 6.55 -2.62 -9.08
C PRO A 180 6.95 -2.55 -7.61
N PHE A 181 6.14 -1.91 -6.75
CA PHE A 181 6.48 -1.67 -5.34
C PHE A 181 6.13 -2.85 -4.42
N HIS A 182 7.02 -3.14 -3.47
CA HIS A 182 6.75 -4.09 -2.39
C HIS A 182 5.74 -3.49 -1.39
N PRO A 183 4.84 -4.29 -0.77
CA PRO A 183 3.88 -3.80 0.21
C PRO A 183 4.50 -2.99 1.36
N ASP A 184 5.69 -3.36 1.82
CA ASP A 184 6.41 -2.63 2.89
C ASP A 184 6.79 -1.21 2.47
N LEU A 185 7.27 -1.04 1.24
CA LEU A 185 7.56 0.27 0.69
C LEU A 185 6.28 1.13 0.64
N CYS A 186 5.15 0.54 0.23
CA CYS A 186 3.86 1.22 0.26
C CYS A 186 3.44 1.64 1.68
N TYR A 187 3.81 0.86 2.71
CA TYR A 187 3.58 1.24 4.10
C TYR A 187 4.39 2.48 4.50
N ASP A 188 5.68 2.53 4.14
CA ASP A 188 6.55 3.67 4.44
C ASP A 188 6.10 4.94 3.71
N LEU A 189 5.73 4.83 2.43
CA LEU A 189 5.18 5.94 1.65
C LEU A 189 3.90 6.52 2.27
N ARG A 190 2.96 5.65 2.69
CA ARG A 190 1.76 6.09 3.42
C ARG A 190 2.12 6.73 4.75
N THR A 191 3.13 6.23 5.44
CA THR A 191 3.59 6.80 6.70
C THR A 191 4.16 8.21 6.49
N ILE A 192 4.99 8.42 5.47
CA ILE A 192 5.48 9.75 5.07
C ILE A 192 4.30 10.68 4.76
N ALA A 193 3.35 10.25 3.91
CA ALA A 193 2.20 11.06 3.53
C ALA A 193 1.36 11.49 4.75
N LYS A 194 1.08 10.56 5.68
CA LYS A 194 0.35 10.87 6.93
C LYS A 194 1.11 11.86 7.81
N ARG A 195 2.43 11.74 7.91
CA ARG A 195 3.27 12.67 8.67
C ARG A 195 3.31 14.04 8.01
N CYS A 196 3.45 14.14 6.69
CA CYS A 196 3.34 15.40 5.94
C CYS A 196 1.98 16.07 6.13
N GLN A 197 0.88 15.31 6.12
CA GLN A 197 -0.45 15.83 6.39
C GLN A 197 -0.56 16.40 7.82
N LYS A 198 0.00 15.71 8.81
CA LYS A 198 0.05 16.21 10.20
C LYS A 198 0.90 17.47 10.32
N LEU A 199 2.03 17.53 9.62
CA LEU A 199 2.90 18.72 9.56
C LEU A 199 2.15 19.92 8.99
N ARG A 200 1.50 19.74 7.84
CA ARG A 200 0.72 20.78 7.17
C ARG A 200 -0.34 21.39 8.09
N ARG A 201 -1.14 20.55 8.76
CA ARG A 201 -2.15 21.03 9.74
C ARG A 201 -1.53 21.85 10.87
N ASN A 202 -0.33 21.49 11.33
CA ASN A 202 0.36 22.25 12.37
C ASN A 202 0.84 23.62 11.86
N PHE A 203 1.31 23.71 10.61
CA PHE A 203 1.72 24.98 10.01
C PHE A 203 0.52 25.89 9.78
N GLU A 204 -0.59 25.36 9.25
CA GLU A 204 -1.83 26.11 9.04
C GLU A 204 -2.38 26.68 10.37
N ARG A 205 -2.35 25.89 11.45
CA ARG A 205 -2.71 26.36 12.80
C ARG A 205 -1.79 27.48 13.31
N LEU A 206 -0.49 27.38 13.08
CA LEU A 206 0.48 28.41 13.50
C LEU A 206 0.29 29.72 12.73
N SER A 207 0.03 29.66 11.43
CA SER A 207 -0.24 30.86 10.62
C SER A 207 -1.49 31.60 11.10
N LEU A 208 -2.53 30.88 11.53
CA LEU A 208 -3.76 31.48 12.05
C LEU A 208 -3.55 32.19 13.40
N LEU A 209 -2.75 31.57 14.29
CA LEU A 209 -2.37 32.17 15.58
C LEU A 209 -1.52 33.44 15.42
N THR A 210 -0.72 33.54 14.36
CA THR A 210 0.05 34.75 14.07
C THR A 210 -0.79 35.87 13.46
N THR A 211 -1.81 35.54 12.65
CA THR A 211 -2.70 36.55 12.04
C THR A 211 -3.66 37.21 13.02
N THR A 212 -3.94 36.60 14.18
CA THR A 212 -4.72 37.25 15.24
C THR A 212 -3.90 38.24 16.06
N SER A 213 -2.56 38.24 15.95
CA SER A 213 -1.69 39.14 16.70
C SER A 213 -1.07 40.26 15.88
N ASN A 214 -0.83 40.08 14.58
CA ASN A 214 -0.29 41.13 13.73
C ASN A 214 -0.81 40.95 12.31
N GLY A 215 -1.61 41.90 11.84
CA GLY A 215 -2.12 41.93 10.47
C GLY A 215 -1.00 42.15 9.46
N VAL A 216 -0.34 41.08 9.03
CA VAL A 216 0.48 41.07 7.81
C VAL A 216 0.27 39.74 7.10
N ASN A 217 -0.27 39.82 5.88
CA ASN A 217 -0.41 38.72 4.93
C ASN A 217 0.98 38.13 4.62
N ILE A 218 1.18 36.85 4.93
CA ILE A 218 2.20 36.02 4.27
C ILE A 218 1.45 34.85 3.63
N ALA A 219 0.75 35.15 2.55
CA ALA A 219 0.59 34.19 1.47
C ALA A 219 1.88 34.20 0.64
N VAL A 220 2.19 33.07 0.01
CA VAL A 220 3.36 32.78 -0.87
C VAL A 220 4.47 31.99 -0.16
N LEU A 221 4.31 30.66 -0.15
CA LEU A 221 5.28 29.67 -0.65
C LEU A 221 4.93 28.26 -0.14
N LEU A 222 4.05 27.55 -0.86
CA LEU A 222 4.06 26.09 -1.03
C LEU A 222 3.45 25.78 -2.40
#